data_AF-A0A971HV11-F1
#
_entry.id   AF-A0A971HV11-F1
#
_cell.length_a   1.000
_cell.length_b   1.000
_cell.length_c   1.000
_cell.angle_alpha   90.00
_cell.angle_beta   90.00
_cell.angle_gamma   90.00
#
_symmetry.space_group_name_H-M   'P 1'
#
loop_
_entity.id
_entity.type
_entity.pdbx_description
1 polymer ?
#
loop_
_entity_poly.entity_id
_entity_poly.type
_entity_poly.pdbx_seq_one_letter_code
_entity_poly.pdbx_strand_id
1 'polypeptide(L)' 'MSQWIEVGKFKDLDDAAKQEAQRLAEYALDIAFDPATVIRFEEVDDGFRLLIDEDLYKFYQGI' A
#
# COMPACT_ATOMS: atom_id res chain seq x y z
N MET A 1 -9.79 11.68 9.58
CA MET A 1 -9.45 10.32 10.03
C MET A 1 -8.90 9.63 8.79
N SER A 2 -7.59 9.40 8.71
CA SER A 2 -7.00 8.74 7.53
C SER A 2 -7.56 7.34 7.41
N GLN A 3 -8.26 7.07 6.31
CA GLN A 3 -8.85 5.77 6.04
C GLN A 3 -7.83 4.93 5.27
N TRP A 4 -7.46 3.80 5.86
CA TRP A 4 -6.54 2.85 5.24
C TRP A 4 -7.34 1.84 4.43
N ILE A 5 -6.97 1.67 3.18
CA ILE A 5 -7.65 0.81 2.22
C ILE A 5 -6.75 -0.38 1.91
N GLU A 6 -7.30 -1.57 2.10
CA GLU A 6 -6.63 -2.83 1.80
C GLU A 6 -6.57 -3.04 0.28
N VAL A 7 -5.36 -3.18 -0.24
CA VAL A 7 -5.10 -3.41 -1.67
C VAL A 7 -4.47 -4.78 -1.94
N GLY A 8 -3.96 -5.44 -0.90
CA GLY A 8 -3.40 -6.79 -1.04
C GLY A 8 -3.33 -7.54 0.28
N LYS A 9 -3.35 -8.87 0.19
CA LYS A 9 -3.05 -9.78 1.31
C LYS A 9 -1.94 -10.73 0.90
N PHE A 10 -1.00 -10.93 1.81
CA PHE A 10 0.19 -11.74 1.62
C PHE A 10 0.34 -12.68 2.81
N LYS A 11 0.75 -13.91 2.55
CA LYS A 11 1.01 -14.86 3.64
C LYS A 11 2.28 -14.52 4.40
N ASP A 12 3.30 -14.06 3.66
CA ASP A 12 4.61 -13.67 4.16
C ASP A 12 5.06 -12.38 3.45
N LEU A 13 6.03 -11.66 4.04
CA LEU A 13 6.70 -10.52 3.39
C LEU A 13 7.77 -11.00 2.40
N ASP A 14 7.31 -11.78 1.42
CA ASP A 14 8.12 -12.36 0.35
C ASP A 14 8.41 -11.33 -0.77
N ASP A 15 9.05 -11.80 -1.84
CA ASP A 15 9.40 -10.95 -2.98
C ASP A 15 8.15 -10.39 -3.69
N ALA A 16 7.02 -11.10 -3.66
CA ALA A 16 5.77 -10.62 -4.24
C ALA A 16 5.20 -9.46 -3.42
N ALA A 17 5.17 -9.58 -2.09
CA ALA A 17 4.78 -8.49 -1.19
C ALA A 17 5.67 -7.26 -1.38
N LYS A 18 6.99 -7.45 -1.44
CA LYS A 18 7.95 -6.34 -1.64
C LYS A 18 7.80 -5.68 -3.01
N GLN A 19 7.62 -6.47 -4.06
CA GLN A 19 7.42 -5.94 -5.41
C GLN A 19 6.13 -5.12 -5.51
N GLU A 20 5.06 -5.59 -4.87
CA GLU A 20 3.78 -4.87 -4.80
C GLU A 20 3.94 -3.52 -4.10
N ALA A 21 4.55 -3.52 -2.91
CA ALA A 21 4.80 -2.29 -2.16
C ALA A 21 5.73 -1.34 -2.89
N GLN A 22 6.74 -1.86 -3.60
CA GLN A 22 7.63 -1.04 -4.40
C GLN A 22 6.90 -0.38 -5.57
N ARG A 23 6.01 -1.12 -6.26
CA ARG A 23 5.17 -0.53 -7.33
C ARG A 23 4.28 0.60 -6.79
N LEU A 24 3.68 0.40 -5.62
CA LEU A 24 2.87 1.44 -4.97
C LEU A 24 3.74 2.63 -4.54
N ALA A 25 4.96 2.39 -4.07
CA ALA A 25 5.89 3.44 -3.66
C ALA A 25 6.34 4.30 -4.84
N GLU A 26 6.66 3.68 -5.98
CA GLU A 26 6.96 4.39 -7.23
C GLU A 26 5.76 5.24 -7.66
N TYR A 27 4.55 4.66 -7.61
CA TYR A 27 3.33 5.40 -7.93
C TYR A 27 3.10 6.59 -6.98
N ALA A 28 3.26 6.40 -5.67
CA ALA A 28 3.12 7.47 -4.68
C ALA A 28 4.11 8.62 -4.93
N LEU A 29 5.36 8.30 -5.31
CA LEU A 29 6.35 9.31 -5.66
C LEU A 29 5.97 10.10 -6.91
N ASP A 30 5.42 9.44 -7.94
CA ASP A 30 4.99 10.09 -9.19
C ASP A 30 3.90 11.15 -8.96
N ILE A 31 3.05 10.95 -7.94
CA ILE A 31 2.00 11.88 -7.55
C ILE A 31 2.39 12.74 -6.33
N ALA A 32 3.69 12.82 -5.99
CA ALA A 32 4.27 13.66 -4.94
C ALA A 32 3.79 13.35 -3.50
N PHE A 33 3.41 12.10 -3.22
CA PHE A 33 3.22 11.59 -1.87
C PHE A 33 4.48 10.92 -1.33
N ASP A 34 4.68 10.96 -0.01
CA ASP A 34 5.73 10.19 0.66
C ASP A 34 5.25 8.75 0.90
N PRO A 35 5.84 7.73 0.23
CA PRO A 35 5.46 6.33 0.40
C PRO A 35 5.38 5.86 1.85
N ALA A 36 6.26 6.35 2.72
CA ALA A 36 6.29 5.96 4.13
C ALA A 36 5.05 6.45 4.92
N THR A 37 4.36 7.45 4.40
CA THR A 37 3.15 8.03 5.02
C THR A 37 1.85 7.49 4.44
N VAL A 38 1.89 6.94 3.21
CA VAL A 38 0.69 6.49 2.49
C VAL A 38 0.65 4.99 2.19
N ILE A 39 1.71 4.23 2.46
CA ILE A 39 1.77 2.78 2.27
C ILE A 39 2.24 2.13 3.56
N ARG A 40 1.57 1.06 3.98
CA ARG A 40 2.02 0.25 5.13
C ARG A 40 1.62 -1.21 5.00
N PHE A 41 2.39 -2.05 5.66
CA PHE A 41 1.98 -3.43 5.96
C PHE A 41 1.43 -3.51 7.38
N GLU A 42 0.38 -4.29 7.55
CA GLU A 42 -0.21 -4.61 8.84
C GLU A 42 -0.24 -6.13 8.99
N GLU A 43 0.39 -6.63 10.06
CA GLU A 43 0.36 -8.05 10.40
C GLU A 43 -1.03 -8.41 10.93
N VAL A 44 -1.55 -9.54 10.46
CA VAL A 44 -2.85 -10.10 10.83
C VAL A 44 -2.71 -11.59 11.09
N ASP A 45 -3.73 -12.21 11.68
CA ASP A 45 -3.69 -13.62 12.12
C ASP A 45 -3.27 -14.62 11.03
N ASP A 46 -3.41 -14.28 9.74
CA ASP A 46 -3.08 -15.13 8.58
C ASP A 46 -2.11 -14.43 7.60
N GLY A 47 -1.15 -13.66 8.13
CA GLY A 47 -0.07 -13.04 7.36
C GLY A 47 -0.05 -11.52 7.43
N PHE A 48 0.02 -10.86 6.27
CA PHE A 48 0.20 -9.42 6.14
C PHE A 48 -0.82 -8.82 5.18
N ARG A 49 -1.33 -7.65 5.52
CA ARG A 49 -2.19 -6.84 4.65
C ARG A 49 -1.41 -5.62 4.19
N LEU A 50 -1.44 -5.37 2.90
CA LEU A 50 -0.93 -4.15 2.30
C LEU A 50 -2.04 -3.11 2.26
N LEU A 51 -1.81 -2.00 2.94
CA LEU A 51 -2.74 -0.91 3.11
C LEU A 51 -2.17 0.34 2.45
N ILE A 52 -3.03 1.10 1.78
CA ILE A 52 -2.72 2.45 1.32
C ILE A 52 -3.68 3.49 1.88
N ASP A 53 -3.23 4.72 2.02
CA ASP A 53 -4.07 5.84 2.43
C ASP A 53 -5.13 6.16 1.35
N GLU A 54 -6.29 6.65 1.79
CA GLU A 54 -7.40 7.05 0.93
C GLU A 54 -6.99 8.03 -0.17
N ASP A 55 -6.09 8.97 0.13
CA ASP A 55 -5.66 9.96 -0.84
C ASP A 55 -4.86 9.28 -1.96
N LEU A 56 -3.92 8.39 -1.63
CA LEU A 56 -3.21 7.56 -2.63
C LEU A 56 -4.19 6.66 -3.40
N TYR A 57 -5.20 6.11 -2.74
CA TYR A 57 -6.19 5.24 -3.36
C TYR A 57 -7.04 5.95 -4.43
N LYS A 58 -7.42 7.21 -4.21
CA LYS A 58 -8.18 8.01 -5.19
C LYS A 58 -7.43 8.11 -6.51
N PHE A 59 -6.14 8.45 -6.44
CA PHE A 59 -5.27 8.49 -7.62
C PHE A 59 -5.12 7.10 -8.24
N TYR A 60 -4.88 6.08 -7.40
CA TYR A 60 -4.66 4.70 -7.86
C TYR A 60 -5.86 4.12 -8.64
N GLN A 61 -7.11 4.43 -8.25
CA GLN A 61 -8.31 4.03 -8.98
C GLN A 61 -8.58 4.88 -10.25
N GLY A 62 -7.80 5.94 -10.48
CA GLY A 62 -8.02 6.89 -11.58
C GLY A 62 -9.27 7.76 -11.41
N ILE A 63 -9.68 8.03 -10.17
CA ILE A 63 -10.86 8.85 -9.81
C ILE A 63 -10.44 10.31 -9.61
#